data_AF-A0A0V0QCI1-F1
#
_entry.id   AF-A0A0V0QCI1-F1
#
_cell.length_a   1.000
_cell.length_b   1.000
_cell.length_c   1.000
_cell.angle_alpha   90.00
_cell.angle_beta   90.00
_cell.angle_gamma   90.00
#
_symmetry.space_group_name_H-M   'P 1'
#
loop_
_entity.id
_entity.type
_entity.pdbx_description
1 polymer ?
#
loop_
_entity_poly.entity_id
_entity_poly.type
_entity_poly.pdbx_seq_one_letter_code
_entity_poly.pdbx_strand_id
1 'polypeptide(L)'
;MKLEKVNKALSEWNYPSQSCSKIPPRDFLVMNKMAIKDKIINPKGQSEYRKSHEVRQLLKEGKKYSQIKLPENQFRYGVPNKPSTPINRIIQQEYANESEKQYLQEYEQKMLKIQQEKREKHWSLPQKAN
;
A
#
# COMPACT_ATOMS: atom_id res chain seq x y z
N MET A 1 -2.80 -39.98 36.44
CA MET A 1 -3.58 -39.32 35.36
C MET A 1 -3.97 -37.85 35.58
N LYS A 2 -4.45 -37.39 36.75
CA LYS A 2 -4.77 -35.95 36.94
C LYS A 2 -3.54 -35.06 37.13
N LEU A 3 -2.55 -35.51 37.91
CA LEU A 3 -1.31 -34.76 38.22
C LEU A 3 -0.44 -34.49 36.99
N GLU A 4 -0.27 -35.47 36.10
CA GLU A 4 0.52 -35.33 34.87
C GLU A 4 -0.07 -34.29 33.92
N LYS A 5 -1.40 -34.17 33.87
CA LYS A 5 -2.06 -33.15 33.05
C LYS A 5 -1.84 -31.73 33.58
N VAL A 6 -1.81 -31.57 34.91
CA VAL A 6 -1.54 -30.28 35.56
C VAL A 6 -0.10 -29.84 35.33
N ASN A 7 0.87 -30.76 35.52
CA ASN A 7 2.28 -30.47 35.27
C ASN A 7 2.52 -30.08 33.80
N LYS A 8 1.89 -30.78 32.86
CA LYS A 8 1.99 -30.49 31.43
C LYS A 8 1.45 -29.08 31.09
N ALA A 9 0.32 -28.68 31.67
CA ALA A 9 -0.25 -27.35 31.46
C ALA A 9 0.56 -26.21 32.08
N LEU A 10 1.29 -26.49 33.17
CA LEU A 10 2.19 -25.52 33.81
C LEU A 10 3.53 -25.39 33.07
N SER A 11 4.02 -26.46 32.45
CA SER A 11 5.29 -26.46 31.72
C SER A 11 5.17 -26.06 30.25
N GLU A 12 4.01 -26.30 29.62
CA GLU A 12 3.80 -26.05 28.19
C GLU A 12 2.83 -24.88 27.98
N TRP A 13 3.34 -23.78 27.44
CA TRP A 13 2.48 -22.74 26.86
C TRP A 13 1.88 -23.26 25.57
N ASN A 14 0.64 -23.73 25.66
CA ASN A 14 -0.06 -24.26 24.50
C ASN A 14 -0.67 -23.09 23.71
N TYR A 15 0.02 -22.64 22.67
CA TYR A 15 -0.57 -21.67 21.74
C TYR A 15 -1.73 -22.35 21.03
N PRO A 16 -2.95 -21.77 21.05
CA PRO A 16 -4.01 -22.26 20.18
C PRO A 16 -3.51 -22.12 18.74
N SER A 17 -3.21 -23.25 18.09
CA SER A 17 -2.96 -23.26 16.66
C SER A 17 -4.18 -22.65 16.01
N GLN A 18 -4.00 -21.56 15.26
CA GLN A 18 -5.11 -20.92 14.54
C GLN A 18 -5.87 -22.02 13.79
N SER A 19 -7.16 -22.15 14.07
CA SER A 19 -8.01 -23.15 13.40
C SER A 19 -7.87 -22.92 11.89
N CYS A 20 -7.17 -23.84 11.24
CA CYS A 20 -6.76 -23.67 9.86
C CYS A 20 -7.93 -24.04 8.94
N SER A 21 -9.05 -23.34 9.04
CA SER A 21 -10.01 -23.28 7.95
C SER A 21 -9.50 -22.24 6.95
N LYS A 22 -8.51 -22.66 6.14
CA LYS A 22 -7.70 -21.85 5.22
C LYS A 22 -8.47 -21.32 4.00
N ILE A 23 -9.77 -21.06 4.11
CA ILE A 23 -10.49 -20.52 2.97
C ILE A 23 -10.30 -19.00 2.99
N PRO A 24 -9.60 -18.40 2.00
CA PRO A 24 -9.41 -16.97 1.96
C PRO A 24 -10.75 -16.24 1.96
N PRO A 25 -10.82 -15.05 2.58
CA PRO A 25 -12.02 -14.23 2.54
C PRO A 25 -12.39 -13.87 1.09
N ARG A 26 -13.68 -13.66 0.84
CA ARG A 26 -14.15 -13.21 -0.48
C ARG A 26 -13.63 -11.82 -0.80
N ASP A 27 -13.22 -11.63 -2.06
CA ASP A 27 -12.75 -10.34 -2.57
C ASP A 27 -13.90 -9.57 -3.22
N PHE A 28 -14.60 -8.77 -2.41
CA PHE A 28 -15.71 -7.95 -2.89
C PHE A 28 -15.27 -6.84 -3.85
N LEU A 29 -14.02 -6.37 -3.77
CA LEU A 29 -13.53 -5.28 -4.60
C LEU A 29 -13.33 -5.74 -6.04
N VAL A 30 -12.69 -6.89 -6.23
CA VAL A 30 -12.53 -7.50 -7.55
C VAL A 30 -13.89 -7.90 -8.14
N MET A 31 -14.75 -8.50 -7.31
CA MET A 31 -16.08 -8.92 -7.72
C MET A 31 -16.97 -7.75 -8.16
N ASN A 32 -16.94 -6.61 -7.45
CA ASN A 32 -17.67 -5.41 -7.87
C ASN A 32 -17.13 -4.86 -9.21
N LYS A 33 -15.81 -4.90 -9.42
CA LYS A 33 -15.21 -4.50 -10.70
C LYS A 33 -15.67 -5.40 -11.85
N MET A 34 -15.80 -6.71 -11.62
CA MET A 34 -16.32 -7.66 -12.62
C MET A 34 -17.80 -7.40 -12.90
N ALA A 35 -18.62 -7.21 -11.86
CA ALA A 35 -20.03 -6.87 -12.02
C ALA A 35 -20.25 -5.61 -12.88
N ILE A 36 -19.39 -4.60 -12.71
CA ILE A 36 -19.42 -3.37 -13.53
C ILE A 36 -19.03 -3.67 -14.98
N LYS A 37 -18.04 -4.54 -15.23
CA LYS A 37 -17.68 -4.98 -16.59
C LYS A 37 -18.83 -5.71 -17.28
N ASP A 38 -19.60 -6.50 -16.52
CA ASP A 38 -20.79 -7.21 -16.99
C ASP A 38 -22.03 -6.30 -17.05
N LYS A 39 -21.85 -4.98 -16.89
CA LYS A 39 -22.89 -3.94 -16.95
C LYS A 39 -23.98 -4.07 -15.88
N ILE A 40 -23.68 -4.72 -14.76
CA ILE A 40 -24.59 -4.84 -13.61
C ILE A 40 -24.35 -3.66 -12.67
N ILE A 41 -25.17 -2.62 -12.79
CA ILE A 41 -25.05 -1.38 -12.00
C ILE A 41 -26.09 -1.34 -10.86
N ASN A 42 -27.17 -2.12 -10.97
CA ASN A 42 -28.27 -2.16 -9.99
C ASN A 42 -27.82 -2.85 -8.67
N PRO A 43 -28.12 -2.26 -7.49
CA PRO A 43 -27.83 -2.88 -6.18
C PRO A 43 -28.33 -4.30 -6.00
N LYS A 44 -29.54 -4.64 -6.50
CA LYS A 44 -30.08 -6.01 -6.41
C LYS A 44 -29.25 -6.98 -7.25
N GLY A 45 -28.93 -6.60 -8.48
CA GLY A 45 -28.07 -7.39 -9.37
C GLY A 45 -26.66 -7.55 -8.81
N GLN A 46 -26.10 -6.54 -8.14
CA GLN A 46 -24.82 -6.64 -7.44
C GLN A 46 -24.88 -7.66 -6.28
N SER A 47 -25.99 -7.71 -5.54
CA SER A 47 -26.18 -8.72 -4.48
C SER A 47 -26.27 -10.14 -5.03
N GLU A 48 -27.00 -10.33 -6.13
CA GLU A 48 -27.12 -11.62 -6.82
C GLU A 48 -25.79 -12.05 -7.44
N TYR A 49 -25.06 -11.11 -8.06
CA TYR A 49 -23.75 -11.35 -8.63
C TYR A 49 -22.75 -11.85 -7.58
N ARG A 50 -22.80 -11.31 -6.36
CA ARG A 50 -21.96 -11.77 -5.23
C ARG A 50 -22.32 -13.16 -4.70
N LYS A 51 -23.53 -13.66 -5.00
CA LYS A 51 -23.95 -15.02 -4.64
C LYS A 51 -23.51 -16.03 -5.70
N SER A 52 -23.56 -15.65 -6.98
CA SER A 52 -23.23 -16.52 -8.12
C SER A 52 -21.74 -16.58 -8.43
N HIS A 53 -20.99 -15.50 -8.20
CA HIS A 53 -19.56 -15.42 -8.48
C HIS A 53 -18.74 -15.53 -7.20
N GLU A 54 -17.88 -16.54 -7.11
CA GLU A 54 -16.99 -16.72 -5.97
C GLU A 54 -15.57 -16.27 -6.30
N VAL A 55 -15.24 -15.03 -5.92
CA VAL A 55 -13.88 -14.49 -6.01
C VAL A 55 -13.30 -14.40 -4.60
N ARG A 56 -12.10 -14.95 -4.40
CA ARG A 56 -11.41 -14.93 -3.11
C ARG A 56 -10.11 -14.13 -3.17
N GLN A 57 -9.74 -13.56 -2.03
CA GLN A 57 -8.49 -12.83 -1.91
C GLN A 57 -7.31 -13.79 -2.03
N LEU A 58 -6.29 -13.39 -2.79
CA LEU A 58 -5.00 -14.07 -2.76
C LEU A 58 -4.40 -13.85 -1.37
N LEU A 59 -4.22 -14.93 -0.61
CA LEU A 59 -3.44 -14.90 0.63
C LEU A 59 -2.02 -14.50 0.27
N LYS A 60 -1.70 -13.23 0.43
CA LYS A 60 -0.30 -12.79 0.43
C LYS A 60 0.31 -13.42 1.67
N GLU A 61 1.17 -14.41 1.48
CA GLU A 61 2.05 -14.86 2.55
C GLU A 61 2.70 -13.60 3.13
N GLY A 62 2.55 -13.39 4.44
CA GLY A 62 3.21 -12.29 5.12
C GLY A 62 4.69 -12.34 4.74
N LYS A 63 5.29 -11.19 4.42
CA LYS A 63 6.73 -11.14 4.14
C LYS A 63 7.42 -11.87 5.29
N LYS A 64 8.08 -13.00 4.99
CA LYS A 64 8.90 -13.69 5.98
C LYS A 64 9.83 -12.61 6.52
N TYR A 65 9.67 -12.25 7.79
CA TYR A 65 10.53 -11.27 8.41
C TYR A 65 11.95 -11.78 8.18
N SER A 66 12.72 -11.08 7.35
CA SER A 66 14.15 -11.34 7.26
C SER A 66 14.67 -11.31 8.69
N GLN A 67 15.50 -12.29 9.09
CA GLN A 67 16.13 -12.25 10.40
C GLN A 67 16.78 -10.88 10.57
N ILE A 68 16.18 -10.04 11.41
CA ILE A 68 16.69 -8.70 11.67
C ILE A 68 17.96 -8.93 12.47
N LYS A 69 19.12 -8.87 11.82
CA LYS A 69 20.41 -8.90 12.48
C LYS A 69 20.59 -7.55 13.16
N LEU A 70 20.30 -7.53 14.45
CA LEU A 70 20.45 -6.36 15.29
C LEU A 70 21.94 -6.23 15.65
N PRO A 71 22.56 -5.05 15.47
CA PRO A 71 23.95 -4.86 15.88
C PRO A 71 24.09 -4.96 17.40
N GLU A 72 25.01 -5.81 17.88
CA GLU A 72 25.12 -6.21 19.29
C GLU A 72 25.35 -5.04 20.26
N ASN A 73 26.03 -3.97 19.82
CA ASN A 73 26.53 -2.93 20.73
C ASN A 73 25.83 -1.57 20.63
N GLN A 74 24.96 -1.35 19.64
CA GLN A 74 24.35 -0.03 19.39
C GLN A 74 22.84 -0.08 19.22
N PHE A 75 22.24 -1.27 19.24
CA PHE A 75 20.81 -1.42 19.15
C PHE A 75 20.14 -1.15 20.50
N ARG A 76 19.17 -0.23 20.51
CA ARG A 76 18.29 0.01 21.64
C ARG A 76 16.86 -0.33 21.23
N TYR A 77 16.16 -1.06 22.08
CA TYR A 77 14.73 -1.30 21.91
C TYR A 77 13.96 0.01 22.16
N GLY A 78 12.82 0.17 21.47
CA GLY A 78 11.97 1.35 21.56
C GLY A 78 11.97 2.19 20.29
N VAL A 79 11.21 3.29 20.33
CA VAL A 79 11.11 4.25 19.22
C VAL A 79 12.00 5.44 19.58
N PRO A 80 13.00 5.79 18.76
CA PRO A 80 13.78 7.01 19.02
C PRO A 80 12.84 8.21 18.96
N ASN A 81 13.04 9.19 19.85
CA ASN A 81 12.29 10.43 19.78
C ASN A 81 12.53 11.07 18.41
N LYS A 82 11.44 11.38 17.72
CA LYS A 82 11.51 12.17 16.50
C LYS A 82 12.10 13.54 16.87
N PRO A 83 13.12 14.05 16.15
CA PRO A 83 13.61 15.39 16.41
C PRO A 83 12.46 16.38 16.19
N SER A 84 12.29 17.29 17.14
CA SER A 84 11.33 18.39 16.99
C SER A 84 11.67 19.21 15.75
N THR A 85 10.63 19.74 15.11
CA THR A 85 10.80 20.69 14.01
C THR A 85 11.62 21.89 14.52
N PRO A 86 12.78 22.21 13.92
CA PRO A 86 13.64 23.29 14.42
C PRO A 86 12.91 24.62 14.37
N ILE A 87 12.77 25.28 15.53
CA ILE A 87 11.97 26.50 15.67
C ILE A 87 12.50 27.66 14.83
N ASN A 88 13.83 27.75 14.66
CA ASN A 88 14.46 28.78 13.84
C ASN A 88 13.91 28.78 12.40
N ARG A 89 13.78 27.59 11.80
CA ARG A 89 13.25 27.43 10.44
C ARG A 89 11.80 27.86 10.30
N ILE A 90 11.01 27.69 11.35
CA ILE A 90 9.61 28.10 11.40
C ILE A 90 9.54 29.63 11.44
N ILE A 91 10.32 30.26 12.33
CA ILE A 91 10.38 31.73 12.46
C ILE A 91 10.84 32.37 11.14
N GLN A 92 11.84 31.77 10.49
CA GLN A 92 12.37 32.22 9.20
C GLN A 92 11.50 31.83 7.99
N GLN A 93 10.38 31.14 8.20
CA GLN A 93 9.46 30.66 7.15
C GLN A 93 10.16 29.82 6.06
N GLU A 94 11.23 29.09 6.41
CA GLU A 94 12.02 28.34 5.44
C GLU A 94 11.18 27.28 4.71
N TYR A 95 10.29 26.58 5.44
CA TYR A 95 9.43 25.54 4.86
C TYR A 95 8.46 26.09 3.81
N ALA A 96 7.90 27.29 4.04
CA ALA A 96 7.03 27.94 3.06
C ALA A 96 7.82 28.24 1.79
N ASN A 97 8.98 28.88 1.95
CA ASN A 97 9.88 29.23 0.85
C ASN A 97 10.36 27.99 0.06
N GLU A 98 10.69 26.90 0.74
CA GLU A 98 11.09 25.64 0.11
C GLU A 98 9.93 25.03 -0.69
N SER A 99 8.72 25.00 -0.12
CA SER A 99 7.56 24.45 -0.81
C SER A 99 7.16 25.25 -2.05
N GLU A 100 7.24 26.58 -2.00
CA GLU A 100 6.96 27.45 -3.15
C GLU A 100 7.99 27.22 -4.27
N LYS A 101 9.27 27.12 -3.91
CA LYS A 101 10.34 26.80 -4.88
C LYS A 101 10.12 25.43 -5.53
N GLN A 102 9.78 24.41 -4.75
CA GLN A 102 9.49 23.07 -5.29
C GLN A 102 8.31 23.11 -6.25
N TYR A 103 7.22 23.78 -5.86
CA TYR A 103 6.04 23.94 -6.69
C TYR A 103 6.34 24.63 -8.03
N LEU A 104 7.13 25.70 -8.01
CA LEU A 104 7.56 26.40 -9.22
C LEU A 104 8.42 25.50 -10.12
N GLN A 105 9.38 24.76 -9.55
CA GLN A 105 10.22 23.83 -10.30
C GLN A 105 9.41 22.71 -10.95
N GLU A 106 8.47 22.12 -10.22
CA GLU A 106 7.58 21.08 -10.75
C GLU A 106 6.73 21.62 -11.91
N TYR A 107 6.21 22.83 -11.76
CA TYR A 107 5.43 23.51 -12.80
C TYR A 107 6.26 23.75 -14.06
N GLU A 108 7.48 24.29 -13.92
CA GLU A 108 8.40 24.51 -15.04
C GLU A 108 8.75 23.21 -15.78
N GLN A 109 9.09 22.15 -15.04
CA GLN A 109 9.35 20.84 -15.63
C GLN A 109 8.16 20.29 -16.40
N LYS A 110 6.94 20.46 -15.87
CA LYS A 110 5.71 20.05 -16.53
C LYS A 110 5.48 20.83 -17.82
N MET A 111 5.73 22.14 -17.81
CA MET A 111 5.59 22.98 -19.00
C MET A 111 6.62 22.63 -20.08
N LEU A 112 7.87 22.36 -19.70
CA LEU A 112 8.90 21.91 -20.63
C LEU A 112 8.53 20.59 -21.30
N LYS A 113 8.00 19.61 -20.55
CA LYS A 113 7.51 18.35 -21.12
C LYS A 113 6.39 18.59 -22.13
N ILE A 114 5.41 19.43 -21.80
CA ILE A 114 4.31 19.78 -22.72
C ILE A 114 4.85 20.43 -24.00
N GLN A 115 5.86 21.30 -23.90
CA GLN A 115 6.49 21.93 -25.07
C GLN A 115 7.26 20.90 -25.93
N GLN A 116 7.99 19.98 -25.31
CA GLN A 116 8.70 18.90 -26.01
C GLN A 116 7.71 18.00 -26.77
N GLU A 117 6.65 17.53 -26.11
CA GLU A 117 5.61 16.72 -26.74
C GLU A 117 4.95 17.43 -27.93
N LYS A 118 4.72 18.75 -27.83
CA LYS A 118 4.20 19.56 -28.96
C LYS A 118 5.18 19.62 -30.13
N ARG A 119 6.49 19.79 -29.86
CA ARG A 119 7.53 19.80 -30.91
C ARG A 119 7.64 18.45 -31.61
N GLU A 120 7.64 17.35 -30.86
CA GLU A 120 7.67 15.98 -31.40
C GLU A 120 6.44 15.68 -32.26
N LYS A 121 5.24 16.07 -31.80
CA LYS A 121 4.00 15.95 -32.59
C LYS A 121 4.04 16.78 -33.87
N HIS A 122 4.59 18.00 -33.83
CA HIS A 122 4.73 18.83 -35.02
C HIS A 122 5.74 18.24 -36.02
N TRP A 123 6.86 17.69 -35.54
CA TRP A 123 7.89 17.08 -36.40
C TRP A 123 7.47 15.75 -37.04
N SER A 124 6.55 15.02 -36.40
CA SER A 124 6.04 13.73 -36.90
C SER A 124 4.90 13.84 -37.92
N LEU A 125 4.47 15.05 -38.29
CA LEU A 125 3.47 15.24 -39.34
C LEU A 125 4.11 15.01 -40.73
N PRO A 126 3.51 14.16 -41.59
CA PRO A 126 4.03 13.94 -42.93
C PRO A 126 3.96 15.25 -43.73
N GLN A 127 5.10 15.69 -44.27
CA GLN A 127 5.15 16.83 -45.17
C GLN A 127 4.35 16.47 -46.43
N LYS A 128 3.27 17.20 -46.70
CA LYS A 128 2.48 17.00 -47.91
C LYS A 128 3.39 17.24 -49.12
N ALA A 129 3.60 16.19 -49.92
CA ALA A 129 4.29 16.31 -51.20
C ALA A 129 3.46 17.23 -52.11
N ASN A 130 4.09 18.31 -52.59
CA ASN A 130 3.54 19.20 -53.62
C ASN A 130 3.69 18.57 -55.00
#